data_AF-A0A3D5W6G7-F1
#
_entry.id   AF-A0A3D5W6G7-F1
#
_cell.length_a   1.000
_cell.length_b   1.000
_cell.length_c   1.000
_cell.angle_alpha   90.00
_cell.angle_beta   90.00
_cell.angle_gamma   90.00
#
_symmetry.space_group_name_H-M   'P 1'
#
loop_
_entity.id
_entity.type
_entity.pdbx_description
1 polymer ?
#
loop_
_entity_poly.entity_id
_entity_poly.type
_entity_poly.pdbx_seq_one_letter_code
_entity_poly.pdbx_strand_id
1 'polypeptide(L)'
;MLVKTRRTLIQLVAAMCLSLSAVIVHAKTELTMYYPVAVGGPLTKIVDGLVADFMKENPDIDVKAIYAGNYNDARVKALAALNAGQPAQLSVMFSIDIYELIEQDAIV
;
A
#
# COMPACT_ATOMS: atom_id res chain seq x y z
N MET A 1 32.79 -47.57 -15.73
CA MET A 1 32.46 -46.23 -16.28
C MET A 1 31.03 -45.79 -16.00
N LEU A 2 30.02 -46.64 -16.20
CA LEU A 2 28.59 -46.31 -16.05
C LEU A 2 28.14 -45.75 -14.68
N VAL A 3 28.75 -46.22 -13.58
CA VAL A 3 28.38 -45.80 -12.20
C VAL A 3 28.90 -44.40 -11.86
N LYS A 4 30.05 -44.00 -12.42
CA LYS A 4 30.63 -42.66 -12.24
C LYS A 4 29.74 -41.61 -12.91
N THR A 5 29.31 -41.87 -14.15
CA THR A 5 28.43 -41.00 -14.92
C THR A 5 27.07 -40.79 -14.24
N ARG A 6 26.49 -41.83 -13.63
CA ARG A 6 25.24 -41.71 -12.85
C ARG A 6 25.40 -40.86 -11.58
N ARG A 7 26.53 -40.98 -10.88
CA ARG A 7 26.84 -40.15 -9.70
C ARG A 7 27.02 -38.68 -10.05
N THR A 8 27.72 -38.37 -11.15
CA THR A 8 27.89 -36.99 -11.61
C THR A 8 26.56 -36.35 -12.03
N LEU A 9 25.67 -37.14 -12.62
CA LEU A 9 24.33 -36.67 -13.03
C LEU A 9 23.45 -36.34 -11.81
N ILE A 10 23.47 -37.18 -10.77
CA ILE A 10 22.72 -36.95 -9.53
C ILE A 10 23.26 -35.72 -8.78
N GLN A 11 24.58 -35.50 -8.79
CA GLN A 11 25.19 -34.31 -8.17
C GLN A 11 24.85 -33.01 -8.91
N LEU A 12 24.77 -33.04 -10.24
CA LEU A 12 24.32 -31.88 -11.02
C LEU A 12 22.86 -31.51 -10.74
N VAL A 13 21.97 -32.51 -10.64
CA VAL A 13 20.55 -32.29 -10.36
C VAL A 13 20.36 -31.72 -8.95
N ALA A 14 21.08 -32.24 -7.95
CA ALA A 14 21.00 -31.73 -6.58
C ALA A 14 21.48 -30.27 -6.45
N ALA A 15 22.53 -29.88 -7.18
CA ALA A 15 23.03 -28.50 -7.19
C ALA A 15 22.04 -27.51 -7.84
N MET A 16 21.32 -27.96 -8.88
CA MET A 16 20.31 -27.16 -9.58
C MET A 16 19.02 -26.97 -8.75
N CYS A 17 18.69 -27.92 -7.88
CA CYS A 17 17.57 -27.78 -6.95
C CYS A 17 17.86 -26.82 -5.78
N LEU A 18 19.12 -26.70 -5.32
CA LEU A 18 19.45 -25.75 -4.25
C LEU A 18 19.45 -24.28 -4.72
N SER A 19 19.75 -24.01 -5.99
CA SER A 19 19.73 -22.65 -6.56
C SER A 19 18.33 -22.03 -6.73
N LEU A 20 17.26 -22.81 -6.51
CA LEU A 20 15.87 -22.31 -6.60
C LEU A 20 15.29 -21.84 -5.25
N SER A 21 16.12 -21.85 -4.21
CA SER A 21 15.70 -21.49 -2.86
C SER A 21 15.65 -19.96 -2.69
N ALA A 22 14.44 -19.42 -2.80
CA ALA A 22 13.99 -18.14 -2.25
C ALA A 22 14.42 -16.84 -2.96
N VAL A 23 13.89 -16.61 -4.16
CA VAL A 23 13.49 -15.24 -4.51
C VAL A 23 12.12 -15.02 -3.88
N ILE A 24 12.10 -14.41 -2.70
CA ILE A 24 10.89 -13.79 -2.15
C ILE A 24 10.57 -12.56 -2.98
N VAL A 25 9.66 -12.68 -3.94
CA VAL A 25 9.06 -11.50 -4.54
C VAL A 25 8.18 -10.87 -3.47
N HIS A 26 8.68 -9.83 -2.82
CA HIS A 26 7.84 -9.02 -1.94
C HIS A 26 6.93 -8.20 -2.86
N ALA A 27 5.63 -8.51 -2.84
CA ALA A 27 4.65 -7.66 -3.51
C ALA A 27 4.74 -6.25 -2.89
N LYS A 28 4.71 -5.22 -3.75
CA LYS A 28 4.62 -3.85 -3.27
C LYS A 28 3.33 -3.67 -2.49
N THR A 29 3.41 -2.93 -1.39
CA THR A 29 2.25 -2.56 -0.60
C THR A 29 1.59 -1.36 -1.25
N GLU A 30 0.32 -1.50 -1.64
CA GLU A 30 -0.46 -0.38 -2.20
C GLU A 30 -1.34 0.24 -1.10
N LEU A 31 -1.24 1.56 -0.94
CA LEU A 31 -2.03 2.33 0.03
C LEU A 31 -2.86 3.39 -0.69
N THR A 32 -4.16 3.45 -0.40
CA THR A 32 -5.02 4.58 -0.79
C THR A 32 -5.14 5.57 0.36
N MET A 33 -4.90 6.84 0.06
CA MET A 33 -5.03 7.94 1.02
C MET A 33 -5.99 9.01 0.48
N TYR A 34 -7.07 9.31 1.20
CA TYR A 34 -7.88 10.48 0.91
C TYR A 34 -7.37 11.70 1.67
N TYR A 35 -7.29 12.85 0.99
CA TYR A 35 -6.92 14.12 1.63
C TYR A 35 -7.81 15.28 1.17
N PRO A 36 -8.26 16.14 2.10
CA PRO A 36 -9.07 17.30 1.79
C PRO A 36 -8.20 18.56 1.57
N VAL A 37 -8.65 19.43 0.68
CA VAL A 37 -8.16 20.81 0.51
C VAL A 37 -9.37 21.70 0.19
N ALA A 38 -9.84 22.47 1.18
CA ALA A 38 -11.09 23.24 1.04
C ALA A 38 -10.99 24.46 0.12
N VAL A 39 -9.78 24.93 -0.18
CA VAL A 39 -9.52 26.11 -1.02
C VAL A 39 -8.59 25.74 -2.17
N GLY A 40 -8.89 26.20 -3.38
CA GLY A 40 -8.01 25.99 -4.53
C GLY A 40 -6.64 26.63 -4.30
N GLY A 41 -5.55 25.95 -4.67
CA GLY A 41 -4.21 26.49 -4.48
C GLY A 41 -3.10 25.44 -4.46
N PRO A 42 -1.88 25.85 -4.10
CA PRO A 42 -0.68 25.01 -4.21
C PRO A 42 -0.62 23.89 -3.16
N LEU A 43 -1.59 23.78 -2.26
CA LEU A 43 -1.58 22.81 -1.16
C LEU A 43 -1.60 21.36 -1.66
N THR A 44 -2.25 21.08 -2.80
CA THR A 44 -2.19 19.74 -3.40
C THR A 44 -0.76 19.35 -3.75
N LYS A 45 0.05 20.28 -4.27
CA LYS A 45 1.46 20.04 -4.57
C LYS A 45 2.30 19.76 -3.32
N ILE A 46 1.92 20.33 -2.18
CA ILE A 46 2.58 20.04 -0.90
C ILE A 46 2.29 18.59 -0.51
N VAL A 47 1.04 18.14 -0.61
CA VAL A 47 0.68 16.74 -0.34
C VAL A 47 1.38 15.79 -1.31
N ASP A 48 1.41 16.11 -2.60
CA ASP A 48 2.12 15.32 -3.61
C ASP A 48 3.61 15.18 -3.27
N GLY A 49 4.25 16.27 -2.79
CA GLY A 49 5.63 16.27 -2.33
C GLY A 49 5.86 15.38 -1.11
N LEU A 50 5.01 15.49 -0.08
CA LEU A 50 5.09 14.65 1.12
C LEU A 50 4.94 13.16 0.79
N VAL A 51 4.02 12.84 -0.12
CA VAL A 51 3.78 11.46 -0.59
C VAL A 51 4.97 10.95 -1.40
N ALA A 52 5.54 11.79 -2.27
CA ALA A 52 6.73 11.44 -3.04
C ALA A 52 7.95 11.19 -2.15
N ASP A 53 8.18 12.03 -1.14
CA ASP A 53 9.27 11.86 -0.18
C ASP A 53 9.08 10.56 0.64
N PHE A 54 7.85 10.27 1.09
CA PHE A 54 7.54 9.01 1.76
C PHE A 54 7.82 7.78 0.88
N MET A 55 7.37 7.77 -0.38
CA MET A 55 7.60 6.65 -1.30
C MET A 55 9.08 6.50 -1.69
N LYS A 56 9.85 7.59 -1.68
CA LYS A 56 11.30 7.56 -1.90
C LYS A 56 12.02 6.88 -0.74
N GLU A 57 11.58 7.13 0.49
CA GLU A 57 12.11 6.49 1.70
C GLU A 57 11.62 5.04 1.85
N ASN A 58 10.47 4.71 1.26
CA ASN A 58 9.82 3.39 1.35
C ASN A 58 9.51 2.84 -0.07
N PRO A 59 10.53 2.36 -0.81
CA PRO A 59 10.40 2.01 -2.23
C PRO A 59 9.49 0.81 -2.52
N ASP A 60 9.15 0.05 -1.48
CA ASP A 60 8.22 -1.08 -1.48
C ASP A 60 6.76 -0.67 -1.23
N ILE A 61 6.49 0.61 -0.99
CA ILE A 61 5.14 1.14 -0.73
C ILE A 61 4.75 2.13 -1.82
N ASP A 62 3.63 1.86 -2.49
CA ASP A 62 3.02 2.76 -3.47
C ASP A 62 1.79 3.43 -2.85
N VAL A 63 1.84 4.76 -2.70
CA VAL A 63 0.74 5.54 -2.12
C VAL A 63 -0.05 6.25 -3.21
N LYS A 64 -1.32 5.91 -3.33
CA LYS A 64 -2.31 6.61 -4.15
C LYS A 64 -3.01 7.68 -3.32
N ALA A 65 -2.45 8.88 -3.30
CA ALA A 65 -3.08 10.04 -2.69
C ALA A 65 -4.18 10.61 -3.60
N ILE A 66 -5.41 10.68 -3.07
CA ILE A 66 -6.60 11.11 -3.81
C ILE A 66 -7.14 12.38 -3.16
N TYR A 67 -7.09 13.48 -3.91
CA TYR A 67 -7.75 14.72 -3.52
C TYR A 67 -9.27 14.49 -3.40
N ALA A 68 -9.79 14.79 -2.23
CA ALA A 68 -11.13 14.38 -1.84
C ALA A 68 -12.13 15.54 -1.68
N GLY A 69 -11.77 16.78 -2.02
CA GLY A 69 -12.64 17.95 -1.82
C GLY A 69 -12.37 18.61 -0.48
N ASN A 70 -13.41 19.06 0.22
CA ASN A 70 -13.29 19.49 1.63
C ASN A 70 -13.33 18.29 2.60
N TYR A 71 -13.25 18.55 3.91
CA TYR A 71 -13.27 17.50 4.93
C TYR A 71 -14.57 16.66 4.95
N ASN A 72 -15.74 17.28 4.74
CA ASN A 72 -17.00 16.55 4.64
C ASN A 72 -17.01 15.65 3.40
N ASP A 73 -16.49 16.15 2.27
CA ASP A 73 -16.38 15.36 1.03
C ASP A 73 -15.43 14.17 1.22
N ALA A 74 -14.30 14.39 1.90
CA ALA A 74 -13.33 13.34 2.25
C ALA A 74 -13.96 12.27 3.15
N ARG A 75 -14.72 12.68 4.17
CA ARG A 75 -15.47 11.77 5.03
C ARG A 75 -16.46 10.91 4.27
N VAL A 76 -17.31 11.55 3.45
CA VAL A 76 -18.32 10.84 2.65
C VAL A 76 -17.67 9.84 1.69
N LYS A 77 -16.57 10.22 1.01
CA LYS A 77 -15.84 9.31 0.12
C LYS A 77 -15.21 8.14 0.87
N ALA A 78 -14.57 8.38 2.00
CA ALA A 78 -13.93 7.33 2.78
C ALA A 78 -14.96 6.29 3.28
N LEU A 79 -16.08 6.76 3.85
CA LEU A 79 -17.15 5.88 4.33
C LEU A 79 -17.85 5.16 3.18
N ALA A 80 -18.04 5.81 2.03
CA ALA A 80 -18.60 5.14 0.84
C ALA A 80 -17.67 4.02 0.34
N ALA A 81 -16.36 4.26 0.30
CA ALA A 81 -15.37 3.26 -0.11
C ALA A 81 -15.32 2.09 0.88
N LEU A 82 -15.38 2.36 2.19
CA LEU A 82 -15.49 1.35 3.24
C LEU A 82 -16.75 0.49 3.04
N ASN A 83 -17.92 1.10 2.88
CA ASN A 83 -19.18 0.40 2.66
C ASN A 83 -19.21 -0.39 1.34
N ALA A 84 -18.44 0.01 0.34
CA ALA A 84 -18.27 -0.71 -0.92
C ALA A 84 -17.28 -1.89 -0.82
N GLY A 85 -16.70 -2.15 0.35
CA GLY A 85 -15.69 -3.20 0.56
C GLY A 85 -14.33 -2.88 -0.04
N GLN A 86 -14.04 -1.59 -0.30
CA GLN A 86 -12.78 -1.09 -0.85
C GLN A 86 -12.25 0.06 0.03
N PRO A 87 -12.01 -0.17 1.33
CA PRO A 87 -11.61 0.89 2.24
C PRO A 87 -10.27 1.52 1.86
N ALA A 88 -10.17 2.83 2.05
CA ALA A 88 -8.87 3.50 2.06
C ALA A 88 -8.12 3.13 3.36
N GLN A 89 -6.81 2.92 3.27
CA GLN A 89 -5.98 2.65 4.44
C GLN A 89 -5.78 3.91 5.28
N LEU A 90 -5.94 5.09 4.68
CA LEU A 90 -5.83 6.38 5.38
C LEU A 90 -6.82 7.40 4.80
N SER A 91 -7.42 8.21 5.66
CA SER A 91 -8.18 9.40 5.28
C SER A 91 -7.94 10.51 6.28
N VAL A 92 -7.68 11.73 5.78
CA VAL A 92 -7.56 12.92 6.63
C VAL A 92 -8.95 13.51 6.85
N MET A 93 -9.36 13.62 8.12
CA MET A 93 -10.73 13.98 8.53
C MET A 93 -10.70 15.02 9.66
N PHE A 94 -11.84 15.64 9.98
CA PHE A 94 -11.90 16.53 11.13
C PHE A 94 -11.90 15.74 12.45
N SER A 95 -11.35 16.33 13.50
CA SER A 95 -11.36 15.73 14.83
C SER A 95 -12.77 15.57 15.42
N ILE A 96 -13.75 16.36 14.95
CA ILE A 96 -15.14 16.26 15.40
C ILE A 96 -15.80 14.93 15.00
N ASP A 97 -15.28 14.25 13.97
CA ASP A 97 -15.83 13.00 13.46
C ASP A 97 -15.37 11.78 14.26
N ILE A 98 -14.38 11.92 15.16
CA ILE A 98 -13.66 10.77 15.76
C ILE A 98 -14.58 9.81 16.53
N TYR A 99 -15.47 10.33 17.36
CA TYR A 99 -16.36 9.50 18.18
C TYR A 99 -17.37 8.76 17.32
N GLU A 100 -17.95 9.42 16.32
CA GLU A 100 -18.87 8.80 15.38
C GLU A 100 -18.17 7.68 14.59
N LEU A 101 -16.93 7.88 14.15
CA LEU A 101 -16.17 6.87 13.43
C LEU A 101 -15.83 5.64 14.29
N ILE A 102 -15.51 5.85 15.57
CA ILE A 102 -15.28 4.75 16.52
C ILE A 102 -16.59 3.99 16.78
N GLU A 103 -17.70 4.68 17.00
CA GLU A 103 -19.01 4.06 17.23
C GLU A 103 -19.48 3.23 16.03
N GLN A 104 -19.10 3.64 14.81
CA GLN A 104 -19.35 2.92 13.57
C GLN A 104 -18.35 1.79 13.28
N ASP A 105 -17.34 1.58 14.14
CA ASP A 105 -16.22 0.66 13.91
C ASP A 105 -15.50 0.92 12.57
N ALA A 106 -15.48 2.19 12.15
CA ALA A 106 -14.88 2.62 10.89
C ALA A 106 -13.38 2.90 11.02
N ILE A 107 -12.88 3.06 12.26
CA ILE A 107 -11.48 3.29 12.61
C ILE A 107 -11.11 2.50 13.87
N VAL A 108 -9.82 2.18 14.02
CA VAL A 108 -9.25 1.40 15.14
C VAL A 108 -8.43 2.24 16.12
#